data_AF-A0A3E2NGL7-F1
#
_entry.id   AF-A0A3E2NGL7-F1
#
_cell.length_a   1.000
_cell.length_b   1.000
_cell.length_c   1.000
_cell.angle_alpha   90.00
_cell.angle_beta   90.00
_cell.angle_gamma   90.00
#
_symmetry.space_group_name_H-M   'P 1'
#
loop_
_entity.id
_entity.type
_entity.pdbx_description
1 polymer ?
#
loop_
_entity_poly.entity_id
_entity_poly.type
_entity_poly.pdbx_seq_one_letter_code
_entity_poly.pdbx_strand_id
1 'polypeptide(L)'
;MQYFDKHSNEIKAGMFLRMEDGSIEEIYACTDAYGKEDLGINASNDEFLKRHGLGEFDREFYSLSSFSLRETELCQSEPIQGHSGMEMK
;
A
#
# COMPACT_ATOMS: atom_id res chain seq x y z
N MET A 1 14.39 -3.25 -2.89
CA MET A 1 15.14 -1.96 -3.00
C MET A 1 15.08 -1.21 -1.67
N GLN A 2 15.78 -0.07 -1.50
CA GLN A 2 15.63 0.80 -0.31
C GLN A 2 14.83 2.05 -0.69
N TYR A 3 13.83 2.38 0.12
CA TYR A 3 12.94 3.52 -0.08
C TYR A 3 12.93 4.41 1.15
N PHE A 4 12.79 5.71 0.92
CA PHE A 4 12.80 6.72 1.97
C PHE A 4 11.65 7.69 1.79
N ASP A 5 11.04 8.10 2.90
CA ASP A 5 10.03 9.16 2.92
C ASP A 5 10.68 10.55 2.78
N LYS A 6 9.85 11.62 2.78
CA LYS A 6 10.32 13.01 2.68
C LYS A 6 11.25 13.46 3.81
N HIS A 7 11.26 12.73 4.93
CA HIS A 7 12.09 12.98 6.10
C HIS A 7 13.33 12.08 6.14
N SER A 8 13.62 11.33 5.06
CA SER A 8 14.70 10.36 4.98
C SER A 8 14.55 9.17 5.94
N ASN A 9 13.34 8.88 6.40
CA ASN A 9 13.07 7.66 7.15
C ASN A 9 12.95 6.47 6.20
N GLU A 10 13.59 5.36 6.54
CA GLU A 10 13.52 4.12 5.75
C GLU A 10 12.11 3.52 5.80
N ILE A 11 11.53 3.25 4.64
CA ILE A 11 10.22 2.62 4.48
C ILE A 11 10.39 1.09 4.48
N LYS A 12 9.53 0.38 5.23
CA LYS A 12 9.53 -1.08 5.36
C LYS A 12 8.12 -1.65 5.22
N ALA A 13 8.03 -2.93 4.88
CA ALA A 13 6.76 -3.65 4.87
C ALA A 13 6.06 -3.61 6.25
N GLY A 14 4.73 -3.53 6.26
CA GLY A 14 3.89 -3.37 7.44
C GLY A 14 3.81 -1.93 7.98
N MET A 15 4.45 -0.96 7.31
CA MET A 15 4.30 0.46 7.63
C MET A 15 3.15 1.07 6.83
N PHE A 16 2.64 2.21 7.31
CA PHE A 16 1.68 3.04 6.59
C PHE A 16 2.36 4.26 6.01
N LEU A 17 2.06 4.57 4.76
CA LEU A 17 2.62 5.71 4.04
C LEU A 17 1.49 6.63 3.60
N ARG A 18 1.55 7.91 4.00
CA ARG A 18 0.67 8.93 3.42
C ARG A 18 1.23 9.37 2.08
N MET A 19 0.44 9.21 1.03
CA MET A 19 0.78 9.56 -0.35
C MET A 19 0.57 11.05 -0.62
N GLU A 20 1.03 11.53 -1.77
CA GLU A 20 0.91 12.94 -2.19
C GLU A 20 -0.56 13.40 -2.28
N ASP A 21 -1.47 12.52 -2.68
CA ASP A 21 -2.90 12.79 -2.77
C ASP A 21 -3.64 12.74 -1.41
N GLY A 22 -2.91 12.46 -0.33
CA GLY A 22 -3.43 12.36 1.03
C GLY A 22 -4.00 10.98 1.40
N SER A 23 -4.03 10.01 0.48
CA SER A 23 -4.35 8.62 0.80
C SER A 23 -3.32 8.02 1.77
N ILE A 24 -3.73 7.04 2.56
CA ILE A 24 -2.86 6.28 3.46
C ILE A 24 -2.87 4.83 3.00
N GLU A 25 -1.69 4.35 2.59
CA GLU A 25 -1.52 3.02 2.03
C GLU A 25 -0.63 2.17 2.95
N GLU A 26 -0.97 0.89 3.09
CA GLU A 26 -0.10 -0.10 3.73
C GLU A 26 0.99 -0.53 2.75
N ILE A 27 2.23 -0.62 3.23
CA ILE A 27 3.36 -1.09 2.45
C ILE A 27 3.51 -2.59 2.61
N TYR A 28 3.51 -3.32 1.49
CA TYR A 28 3.70 -4.76 1.44
C TYR A 28 5.07 -5.11 0.87
N ALA A 29 5.62 -6.23 1.33
CA ALA A 29 6.73 -6.87 0.65
C ALA A 29 6.19 -7.52 -0.64
N CYS A 30 6.86 -7.24 -1.76
CA CYS A 30 6.52 -7.82 -3.05
C CYS A 30 7.79 -8.13 -3.85
N THR A 31 7.63 -8.46 -5.12
CA THR A 31 8.74 -8.61 -6.06
C THR A 31 8.55 -7.70 -7.27
N ASP A 32 9.64 -7.15 -7.78
CA ASP A 32 9.65 -6.43 -9.05
C ASP A 32 9.39 -7.38 -10.25
N ALA A 33 9.33 -6.82 -11.46
CA ALA A 33 9.10 -7.57 -12.70
C ALA A 33 10.19 -8.62 -13.01
N TYR A 34 11.32 -8.60 -12.31
CA TYR A 34 12.43 -9.54 -12.44
C TYR A 34 12.52 -10.53 -11.27
N GLY A 35 11.53 -10.54 -10.37
CA GLY A 35 11.48 -11.43 -9.22
C GLY A 35 12.41 -11.02 -8.07
N LYS A 36 12.89 -9.77 -8.04
CA LYS A 36 13.72 -9.26 -6.93
C LYS A 36 12.86 -8.63 -5.85
N GLU A 37 13.32 -8.70 -4.60
CA GLU A 37 12.65 -8.11 -3.45
C GLU A 37 12.38 -6.61 -3.63
N ASP A 38 11.13 -6.26 -3.41
CA ASP A 38 10.63 -4.90 -3.55
C ASP A 38 9.57 -4.56 -2.50
N LEU A 39 9.16 -3.28 -2.47
CA LEU A 39 8.05 -2.80 -1.68
C LEU A 39 6.97 -2.21 -2.59
N GLY A 40 5.70 -2.39 -2.22
CA GLY A 40 4.58 -1.85 -2.99
C GLY A 40 3.32 -1.64 -2.16
N ILE A 41 2.34 -1.01 -2.79
CA ILE A 41 0.99 -0.81 -2.24
C ILE A 41 0.01 -1.80 -2.90
N ASN A 42 -1.08 -2.13 -2.21
CA ASN A 42 -2.08 -3.06 -2.73
C ASN A 42 -2.77 -2.47 -3.98
N ALA A 43 -2.71 -3.19 -5.09
CA ALA A 43 -3.42 -2.84 -6.33
C ALA A 43 -4.68 -3.69 -6.56
N SER A 44 -4.94 -4.65 -5.68
CA SER A 44 -6.10 -5.55 -5.76
C SER A 44 -7.27 -5.07 -4.92
N ASN A 45 -8.46 -5.52 -5.31
CA ASN A 45 -9.65 -5.41 -4.49
C ASN A 45 -9.72 -6.61 -3.54
N ASP A 46 -9.26 -6.44 -2.30
CA ASP A 46 -9.25 -7.51 -1.29
C ASP A 46 -10.64 -8.12 -1.02
N GLU A 47 -11.71 -7.32 -1.14
CA GLU A 47 -13.07 -7.82 -0.97
C GLU A 47 -13.47 -8.75 -2.11
N PHE A 48 -13.09 -8.41 -3.35
CA PHE A 48 -13.26 -9.27 -4.50
C PHE A 48 -12.48 -10.58 -4.34
N LEU A 49 -11.19 -10.50 -3.96
CA LEU A 49 -10.36 -11.69 -3.75
C LEU A 49 -11.01 -12.63 -2.73
N LYS A 50 -11.41 -12.07 -1.58
CA LYS A 50 -12.07 -12.83 -0.51
C LYS A 50 -13.39 -13.48 -0.94
N ARG A 51 -14.24 -12.76 -1.69
CA ARG A 51 -15.53 -13.29 -2.17
C ARG A 51 -15.37 -14.42 -3.19
N HIS A 52 -14.27 -14.42 -3.93
CA HIS A 52 -13.99 -15.40 -4.98
C HIS A 52 -13.05 -16.53 -4.53
N GLY A 53 -12.69 -16.59 -3.25
CA GLY A 53 -11.79 -17.61 -2.70
C GLY A 53 -10.34 -17.48 -3.16
N LEU A 54 -9.97 -16.29 -3.66
CA LEU A 54 -8.60 -15.92 -4.00
C LEU A 54 -7.90 -15.39 -2.74
N GLY A 55 -6.61 -15.66 -2.63
CA GLY A 55 -5.82 -15.39 -1.43
C GLY A 55 -4.80 -14.28 -1.61
N GLU A 56 -3.91 -14.15 -0.63
CA GLU A 56 -2.80 -13.19 -0.66
C GLU A 56 -1.84 -13.43 -1.85
N PHE A 57 -1.77 -14.65 -2.36
CA PHE A 57 -0.97 -14.99 -3.55
C PHE A 57 -1.53 -14.43 -4.86
N ASP A 58 -2.82 -14.10 -4.89
CA ASP A 58 -3.49 -13.50 -6.03
C ASP A 58 -3.46 -11.96 -5.98
N ARG A 59 -2.86 -11.40 -4.92
CA ARG A 59 -2.73 -9.95 -4.75
C ARG A 59 -1.66 -9.40 -5.69
N GLU A 60 -2.05 -8.36 -6.41
CA GLU A 60 -1.18 -7.54 -7.24
C GLU A 60 -0.74 -6.30 -6.46
N PHE A 61 0.48 -5.84 -6.73
CA PHE A 61 1.08 -4.69 -6.06
C PHE A 61 1.58 -3.66 -7.08
N TYR A 62 1.37 -2.38 -6.78
CA TYR A 62 2.11 -1.33 -7.44
C TYR A 62 3.41 -1.06 -6.69
N SER A 63 4.54 -1.32 -7.34
CA SER A 63 5.87 -1.06 -6.79
C SER A 63 6.03 0.40 -6.38
N LEU A 64 6.68 0.65 -5.24
CA LEU A 64 7.06 1.99 -4.80
C LEU A 64 7.99 2.71 -5.79
N SER A 65 8.70 1.97 -6.65
CA SER A 65 9.47 2.58 -7.75
C SER A 65 8.60 3.33 -8.77
N SER A 66 7.30 3.06 -8.81
CA SER A 66 6.35 3.72 -9.70
C SER A 66 5.85 5.07 -9.17
N PHE A 67 6.21 5.43 -7.93
CA PHE A 67 5.72 6.64 -7.26
C PHE A 67 6.85 7.63 -6.96
N SER A 68 6.51 8.92 -6.93
CA SER A 68 7.39 9.94 -6.35
C SER A 68 7.25 9.93 -4.84
N LEU A 69 8.31 9.53 -4.13
CA LEU A 69 8.29 9.47 -2.66
C LEU A 69 8.62 10.79 -1.96
N ARG A 70 8.90 11.85 -2.73
CA ARG A 70 9.41 13.15 -2.22
C ARG A 70 8.46 13.85 -1.24
N GLU A 71 7.16 13.65 -1.41
CA GLU A 71 6.13 14.26 -0.56
C GLU A 71 5.45 13.23 0.36
N THR A 72 5.89 11.97 0.30
CA THR A 72 5.32 10.89 1.12
C THR A 72 5.85 10.94 2.55
N GLU A 73 5.04 10.48 3.50
CA GLU A 73 5.37 10.53 4.93
C GLU A 73 4.92 9.26 5.65
N LEU A 74 5.81 8.65 6.44
CA LEU A 74 5.43 7.52 7.29
C LEU A 74 4.42 7.94 8.35
N CYS A 75 3.39 7.11 8.55
CA CYS A 75 2.30 7.35 9.48
C CYS A 75 2.26 6.28 10.59
N GLN A 76 1.79 6.67 11.77
CA GLN A 76 1.71 5.78 12.95
C GLN A 76 0.49 4.86 12.99
N SER A 77 -0.49 5.02 12.10
CA SER A 77 -1.77 4.33 12.19
C SER A 77 -2.28 3.80 10.86
N GLU A 78 -2.94 2.64 10.94
CA GLU A 78 -3.81 2.08 9.91
C GLU A 78 -4.71 3.17 9.28
N PRO A 79 -5.02 3.08 7.97
CA PRO A 79 -5.95 4.01 7.36
C PRO A 79 -7.25 4.00 8.17
N ILE A 80 -7.73 5.19 8.54
CA ILE A 80 -9.07 5.33 9.10
C ILE A 80 -10.01 4.92 7.97
N GLN A 81 -10.41 3.64 7.93
CA GLN A 81 -11.45 3.17 7.01
C GLN A 81 -12.71 3.96 7.35
N GLY A 82 -12.96 5.02 6.59
CA GLY A 82 -14.25 5.66 6.55
C GLY A 82 -15.26 4.66 6.01
N HIS A 83 -15.82 3.84 6.90
CA HIS A 83 -17.12 3.23 6.69
C HIS A 83 -18.13 4.38 6.55
N SER A 84 -18.23 4.95 5.35
CA SER A 84 -19.47 5.59 4.93
C SER A 84 -20.46 4.45 4.71
N GLY A 85 -21.05 3.99 5.81
CA GLY A 85 -22.32 3.30 5.75
C GLY A 85 -23.31 4.25 5.10
N MET A 86 -23.54 4.09 3.80
CA MET A 86 -24.76 4.54 3.16
C MET A 86 -25.90 3.73 3.80
N GLU A 87 -26.43 4.22 4.92
CA GLU A 87 -27.80 3.90 5.31
C GLU A 87 -28.72 4.46 4.22
N MET A 88 -29.07 3.62 3.26
CA MET A 88 -30.29 3.84 2.49
C MET A 88 -31.47 3.48 3.40
N LYS A 89 -32.16 4.51 3.88
CA LYS A 89 -33.56 4.41 4.28
C LYS A 89 -34.43 5.00 3.18
#